data_AF-A0A931RV70-F1
#
_entry.id   AF-A0A931RV70-F1
#
_cell.length_a   1.000
_cell.length_b   1.000
_cell.length_c   1.000
_cell.angle_alpha   90.00
_cell.angle_beta   90.00
_cell.angle_gamma   90.00
#
_symmetry.space_group_name_H-M   'P 1'
#
loop_
_entity.id
_entity.type
_entity.pdbx_description
1 polymer ?
#
loop_
_entity_poly.entity_id
_entity_poly.type
_entity_poly.pdbx_seq_one_letter_code
_entity_poly.pdbx_strand_id
1 'polypeptide(L)'
;MRRFNFLGLVVFLTFGIRQDSRGAEVLIRSGKVDQLTMDPNDAVWQKAQAVEVPLSKQSMVSPHGGGSVATLTVQSLYSAKEVAFRLQWKDATKDDRWDLTNRFSDACALQFPMKSKTLPSPFMGDINNPVNIWRWAAIVQQAERFPKAYADFYRQDAIETTIKFHDKAGENLIAVGFGTLTRQNAQDIEANGEWVDGRWSVVFKRKFSSKEGAVFKENAVFPVGFAVWDGTGKERDGMKSVGFWQWLILGKAEAPYGKSPAEKGKSIFARYGCATCHGPDGKGGVKNPNSQGGEIPRIDRVAEGFTEEEVKKVIMDGRIPVPEDAKAPLPPFWMNAWKSVLSEEELHNLVDYLFSLLPKGKKEEW
;
A
#
# COMPACT_ATOMS: atom_id res chain seq x y z
N MET A 1 -25.93 -43.49 45.67
CA MET A 1 -25.07 -42.29 45.55
C MET A 1 -24.49 -42.24 44.13
N ARG A 2 -25.05 -41.41 43.25
CA ARG A 2 -24.50 -41.13 41.91
C ARG A 2 -24.05 -39.67 41.90
N ARG A 3 -22.76 -39.42 41.67
CA ARG A 3 -22.21 -38.07 41.51
C ARG A 3 -22.33 -37.68 40.03
N PHE A 4 -23.05 -36.60 39.75
CA PHE A 4 -23.02 -35.93 38.45
C PHE A 4 -21.95 -34.83 38.50
N ASN A 5 -20.95 -34.94 37.62
CA ASN A 5 -19.99 -33.86 37.36
C ASN A 5 -20.61 -32.87 36.39
N PHE A 6 -20.71 -31.60 36.79
CA PHE A 6 -21.07 -30.49 35.91
C PHE A 6 -19.80 -29.99 35.22
N LEU A 7 -19.67 -30.23 33.92
CA LEU A 7 -18.61 -29.63 33.10
C LEU A 7 -19.09 -28.24 32.66
N GLY A 8 -18.50 -27.18 33.21
CA GLY A 8 -18.79 -25.80 32.82
C GLY A 8 -18.23 -25.49 31.43
N LEU A 9 -19.11 -25.25 30.48
CA LEU A 9 -18.77 -24.75 29.14
C LEU A 9 -18.48 -23.24 29.24
N VAL A 10 -17.21 -22.84 29.17
CA VAL A 10 -16.83 -21.43 29.03
C VAL A 10 -16.93 -21.07 27.54
N VAL A 11 -18.01 -20.38 27.17
CA VAL A 11 -18.15 -19.78 25.84
C VAL A 11 -17.37 -18.46 25.83
N PHE A 12 -16.23 -18.44 25.14
CA PHE A 12 -15.55 -17.20 24.79
C PHE A 12 -16.32 -16.51 23.66
N LEU A 13 -17.23 -15.61 24.00
CA LEU A 13 -17.80 -14.64 23.05
C LEU A 13 -16.77 -13.54 22.82
N THR A 14 -15.98 -13.65 21.74
CA THR A 14 -15.22 -12.53 21.22
C THR A 14 -16.18 -11.55 20.55
N PHE A 15 -16.59 -10.52 21.29
CA PHE A 15 -17.22 -9.35 20.69
C PHE A 15 -16.18 -8.65 19.80
N GLY A 16 -16.26 -8.90 18.50
CA GLY A 16 -15.59 -8.08 17.50
C GLY A 16 -16.21 -6.69 17.50
N ILE A 17 -15.56 -5.74 18.18
CA ILE A 17 -15.85 -4.32 18.02
C ILE A 17 -15.51 -3.99 16.55
N ARG A 18 -16.53 -3.72 15.74
CA ARG A 18 -16.33 -3.05 14.44
C ARG A 18 -15.77 -1.67 14.74
N GLN A 19 -14.46 -1.52 14.56
CA GLN A 19 -13.81 -0.23 14.69
C GLN A 19 -14.12 0.56 13.41
N ASP A 20 -15.06 1.50 13.54
CA ASP A 20 -15.47 2.42 12.48
C ASP A 20 -14.39 3.53 12.35
N SER A 21 -13.21 3.14 11.89
CA SER A 21 -12.12 3.98 11.38
C SER A 21 -11.04 3.06 10.80
N ARG A 22 -10.77 3.12 9.48
CA ARG A 22 -9.74 2.27 8.82
C ARG A 22 -8.31 2.76 9.06
N GLY A 23 -8.11 3.91 9.69
CA GLY A 23 -6.79 4.51 9.91
C GLY A 23 -6.09 3.94 11.13
N ALA A 24 -5.50 2.75 10.98
CA ALA A 24 -4.59 2.20 11.96
C ALA A 24 -3.25 1.92 11.30
N GLU A 25 -2.18 2.45 11.88
CA GLU A 25 -0.85 1.96 11.60
C GLU A 25 -0.77 0.48 12.00
N VAL A 26 -0.40 -0.37 11.05
CA VAL A 26 -0.29 -1.81 11.25
C VAL A 26 1.18 -2.17 11.40
N LEU A 27 1.49 -2.84 12.51
CA LEU A 27 2.78 -3.45 12.72
C LEU A 27 2.74 -4.92 12.32
N ILE A 28 3.50 -5.28 11.28
CA ILE A 28 3.67 -6.65 10.83
C ILE A 28 4.92 -7.20 11.52
N ARG A 29 4.74 -7.88 12.66
CA ARG A 29 5.84 -8.55 13.37
C ARG A 29 6.13 -9.90 12.74
N SER A 30 7.34 -10.04 12.18
CA SER A 30 7.74 -11.26 11.49
C SER A 30 8.17 -12.36 12.47
N GLY A 31 7.65 -13.57 12.30
CA GLY A 31 8.01 -14.73 13.12
C GLY A 31 9.33 -15.37 12.66
N LYS A 32 10.24 -15.68 13.60
CA LYS A 32 11.51 -16.36 13.27
C LYS A 32 11.31 -17.86 13.15
N VAL A 33 11.80 -18.46 12.07
CA VAL A 33 11.76 -19.90 11.79
C VAL A 33 13.05 -20.40 11.15
N ASP A 34 13.32 -21.70 11.26
CA ASP A 34 14.52 -22.29 10.67
C ASP A 34 14.42 -22.41 9.14
N GLN A 35 13.25 -22.81 8.65
CA GLN A 35 12.96 -22.97 7.23
C GLN A 35 11.65 -22.26 6.86
N LEU A 36 11.68 -21.54 5.75
CA LEU A 36 10.51 -20.91 5.16
C LEU A 36 9.80 -21.88 4.20
N THR A 37 8.50 -21.71 4.08
CA THR A 37 7.62 -22.50 3.21
C THR A 37 7.16 -21.68 2.01
N MET A 38 6.82 -22.37 0.91
CA MET A 38 6.07 -21.78 -0.22
C MET A 38 4.59 -22.19 -0.20
N ASP A 39 4.21 -23.10 0.70
CA ASP A 39 2.83 -23.53 0.89
C ASP A 39 2.08 -22.47 1.72
N PRO A 40 1.06 -21.82 1.17
CA PRO A 40 0.25 -20.86 1.93
C PRO A 40 -0.56 -21.51 3.05
N ASN A 41 -0.76 -22.83 3.08
CA ASN A 41 -1.58 -23.52 4.08
C ASN A 41 -0.76 -24.24 5.16
N ASP A 42 0.56 -24.15 5.09
CA ASP A 42 1.48 -24.72 6.06
C ASP A 42 1.23 -24.19 7.49
N ALA A 43 1.26 -25.09 8.48
CA ALA A 43 1.06 -24.75 9.89
C ALA A 43 2.13 -23.79 10.44
N VAL A 44 3.31 -23.68 9.80
CA VAL A 44 4.38 -22.76 10.23
C VAL A 44 3.91 -21.30 10.28
N TRP A 45 2.91 -20.92 9.47
CA TRP A 45 2.33 -19.57 9.49
C TRP A 45 1.71 -19.21 10.84
N GLN A 46 1.32 -20.18 11.68
CA GLN A 46 0.83 -19.94 13.04
C GLN A 46 1.88 -19.27 13.96
N LYS A 47 3.17 -19.31 13.58
CA LYS A 47 4.26 -18.62 14.30
C LYS A 47 4.32 -17.11 14.02
N ALA A 48 3.55 -16.62 13.06
CA ALA A 48 3.43 -15.19 12.75
C ALA A 48 2.04 -14.68 13.09
N GLN A 49 1.96 -13.49 13.67
CA GLN A 49 0.68 -12.81 13.87
C GLN A 49 0.05 -12.47 12.52
N ALA A 50 -1.20 -12.88 12.32
CA ALA A 50 -2.03 -12.40 11.23
C ALA A 50 -2.54 -11.00 11.58
N VAL A 51 -2.25 -10.03 10.72
CA VAL A 51 -2.72 -8.65 10.87
C VAL A 51 -3.54 -8.24 9.65
N GLU A 52 -4.62 -7.49 9.86
CA GLU A 52 -5.44 -6.97 8.77
C GLU A 52 -4.94 -5.59 8.36
N VAL A 53 -4.51 -5.47 7.11
CA VAL A 53 -4.14 -4.20 6.48
C VAL A 53 -5.37 -3.66 5.74
N PRO A 54 -5.86 -2.47 6.09
CA PRO A 54 -6.96 -1.84 5.38
C PRO A 54 -6.49 -1.37 4.00
N LEU A 55 -7.32 -1.62 3.00
CA LEU A 55 -7.11 -1.17 1.63
C LEU A 55 -8.14 -0.11 1.24
N SER A 56 -7.73 0.73 0.30
CA SER A 56 -8.54 1.80 -0.27
C SER A 56 -8.47 1.77 -1.79
N LYS A 57 -9.45 2.37 -2.45
CA LYS A 57 -9.41 2.57 -3.90
C LYS A 57 -8.22 3.47 -4.27
N GLN A 58 -7.51 3.16 -5.35
CA GLN A 58 -6.57 4.12 -5.93
C GLN A 58 -7.36 5.31 -6.51
N SER A 59 -7.15 6.50 -5.96
CA SER A 59 -7.74 7.76 -6.43
C SER A 59 -6.72 8.87 -6.72
N MET A 60 -5.43 8.56 -6.74
CA MET A 60 -4.37 9.56 -6.87
C MET A 60 -4.09 9.97 -8.32
N VAL A 61 -4.05 9.01 -9.23
CA VAL A 61 -3.69 9.24 -10.64
C VAL A 61 -4.57 8.38 -11.52
N SER A 62 -5.09 8.94 -12.60
CA SER A 62 -5.90 8.20 -13.56
C SER A 62 -5.09 7.06 -14.21
N PRO A 63 -5.70 5.88 -14.44
CA PRO A 63 -7.10 5.56 -14.18
C PRO A 63 -7.40 5.31 -12.69
N HIS A 64 -8.42 5.98 -12.16
CA HIS A 64 -8.92 5.71 -10.80
C HIS A 64 -9.72 4.42 -10.80
N GLY A 65 -9.61 3.61 -9.76
CA GLY A 65 -10.32 2.36 -9.73
C GLY A 65 -9.83 1.40 -8.68
N GLY A 66 -10.48 0.26 -8.68
CA GLY A 66 -10.36 -0.78 -7.69
C GLY A 66 -11.04 -0.46 -6.37
N GLY A 67 -10.55 -1.06 -5.28
CA GLY A 67 -11.19 -0.98 -3.97
C GLY A 67 -12.28 -2.03 -3.74
N SER A 68 -12.40 -3.03 -4.63
CA SER A 68 -13.23 -4.23 -4.41
C SER A 68 -12.78 -5.01 -3.16
N VAL A 69 -11.47 -5.02 -2.91
CA VAL A 69 -10.86 -5.67 -1.75
C VAL A 69 -10.63 -4.62 -0.67
N ALA A 70 -11.41 -4.71 0.42
CA ALA A 70 -11.35 -3.72 1.51
C ALA A 70 -10.25 -4.00 2.55
N THR A 71 -9.87 -5.28 2.73
CA THR A 71 -8.86 -5.69 3.71
C THR A 71 -7.97 -6.80 3.15
N LEU A 72 -6.71 -6.78 3.58
CA LEU A 72 -5.71 -7.79 3.27
C LEU A 72 -5.16 -8.36 4.57
N THR A 73 -5.29 -9.67 4.80
CA THR A 73 -4.61 -10.33 5.91
C THR A 73 -3.16 -10.58 5.53
N VAL A 74 -2.23 -10.14 6.38
CA VAL A 74 -0.78 -10.23 6.16
C VAL A 74 -0.14 -11.00 7.31
N GLN A 75 0.74 -11.94 6.97
CA GLN A 75 1.68 -12.56 7.89
C GLN A 75 3.09 -12.46 7.30
N SER A 76 4.11 -12.43 8.16
CA SER A 76 5.51 -12.50 7.74
C SER A 76 6.28 -13.49 8.58
N LEU A 77 7.16 -14.25 7.93
CA LEU A 77 8.14 -15.12 8.56
C LEU A 77 9.52 -14.76 8.05
N TYR A 78 10.55 -15.04 8.84
CA TYR A 78 11.93 -14.89 8.42
C TYR A 78 12.83 -15.99 8.97
N SER A 79 13.86 -16.34 8.20
CA SER A 79 14.95 -17.23 8.61
C SER A 79 16.25 -16.45 8.77
N ALA A 80 17.39 -17.13 8.92
CA ALA A 80 18.69 -16.48 9.02
C ALA A 80 19.05 -15.60 7.81
N LYS A 81 18.49 -15.87 6.62
CA LYS A 81 18.90 -15.20 5.36
C LYS A 81 17.74 -14.83 4.44
N GLU A 82 16.50 -15.13 4.81
CA GLU A 82 15.35 -15.01 3.91
C GLU A 82 14.13 -14.45 4.66
N VAL A 83 13.25 -13.77 3.91
CA VAL A 83 11.95 -13.30 4.38
C VAL A 83 10.86 -13.91 3.51
N ALA A 84 9.74 -14.24 4.13
CA ALA A 84 8.51 -14.59 3.46
C ALA A 84 7.34 -13.73 3.94
N PHE A 85 6.37 -13.54 3.06
CA PHE A 85 5.10 -12.88 3.33
C PHE A 85 3.97 -13.77 2.83
N ARG A 86 2.92 -13.90 3.63
CA ARG A 86 1.66 -14.51 3.21
C ARG A 86 0.58 -13.45 3.19
N LEU A 87 -0.06 -13.31 2.03
CA LEU A 87 -1.12 -12.35 1.76
C LEU A 87 -2.41 -13.11 1.49
N GLN A 88 -3.50 -12.73 2.16
CA GLN A 88 -4.80 -13.37 1.97
C GLN A 88 -5.92 -12.34 1.85
N TRP A 89 -6.80 -12.51 0.88
CA TRP A 89 -8.00 -11.70 0.70
C TRP A 89 -9.18 -12.57 0.27
N LYS A 90 -10.39 -12.11 0.56
CA LYS A 90 -11.61 -12.75 0.07
C LYS A 90 -11.78 -12.40 -1.39
N ASP A 91 -12.11 -13.40 -2.18
CA ASP A 91 -12.33 -13.28 -3.61
C ASP A 91 -13.32 -14.36 -4.06
N ALA A 92 -14.49 -13.95 -4.53
CA ALA A 92 -15.53 -14.90 -4.91
C ALA A 92 -15.17 -15.69 -6.17
N THR A 93 -14.26 -15.17 -6.97
CA THR A 93 -13.83 -15.74 -8.24
C THR A 93 -12.36 -16.18 -8.16
N LYS A 94 -12.01 -17.08 -9.06
CA LYS A 94 -10.65 -17.54 -9.26
C LYS A 94 -10.23 -17.11 -10.66
N ASP A 95 -9.81 -15.86 -10.79
CA ASP A 95 -9.49 -15.26 -12.08
C ASP A 95 -8.02 -15.54 -12.44
N ASP A 96 -7.77 -16.78 -12.89
CA ASP A 96 -6.43 -17.32 -13.18
C ASP A 96 -6.21 -17.70 -14.65
N ARG A 97 -7.12 -17.33 -15.57
CA ARG A 97 -7.12 -17.79 -16.97
C ARG A 97 -6.95 -16.67 -18.01
N TRP A 98 -6.25 -17.01 -19.09
CA TRP A 98 -5.96 -16.18 -20.27
C TRP A 98 -7.03 -16.28 -21.38
N ASP A 99 -8.22 -16.80 -21.10
CA ASP A 99 -9.11 -17.32 -22.15
C ASP A 99 -9.94 -16.25 -22.88
N LEU A 100 -10.02 -15.01 -22.38
CA LEU A 100 -10.78 -13.91 -23.01
C LEU A 100 -10.10 -12.54 -22.85
N THR A 101 -10.32 -11.64 -23.81
CA THR A 101 -9.72 -10.29 -23.85
C THR A 101 -10.31 -9.27 -22.86
N ASN A 102 -11.41 -9.60 -22.20
CA ASN A 102 -12.11 -8.76 -21.20
C ASN A 102 -12.04 -9.39 -19.79
N ARG A 103 -11.25 -10.44 -19.59
CA ARG A 103 -10.99 -11.00 -18.27
C ARG A 103 -9.61 -10.53 -17.82
N PHE A 104 -9.49 -10.19 -16.54
CA PHE A 104 -8.24 -9.74 -15.93
C PHE A 104 -7.84 -10.74 -14.85
N SER A 105 -6.55 -10.79 -14.51
CA SER A 105 -6.04 -11.70 -13.50
C SER A 105 -6.20 -11.13 -12.09
N ASP A 106 -6.52 -12.01 -11.15
CA ASP A 106 -6.26 -11.70 -9.74
C ASP A 106 -4.76 -11.50 -9.52
N ALA A 107 -4.41 -10.50 -8.74
CA ALA A 107 -3.01 -10.17 -8.48
C ALA A 107 -2.82 -9.51 -7.13
N CYS A 108 -1.60 -9.57 -6.62
CA CYS A 108 -1.21 -8.83 -5.44
C CYS A 108 0.25 -8.38 -5.54
N ALA A 109 0.58 -7.34 -4.76
CA ALA A 109 1.94 -6.82 -4.72
C ALA A 109 2.33 -6.29 -3.33
N LEU A 110 3.63 -6.36 -3.08
CA LEU A 110 4.33 -5.71 -2.00
C LEU A 110 5.21 -4.62 -2.58
N GLN A 111 5.34 -3.50 -1.89
CA GLN A 111 6.35 -2.48 -2.21
C GLN A 111 7.22 -2.18 -1.00
N PHE A 112 8.50 -1.95 -1.25
CA PHE A 112 9.50 -1.60 -0.26
C PHE A 112 10.32 -0.42 -0.78
N PRO A 113 10.70 0.54 0.07
CA PRO A 113 11.72 1.51 -0.29
C PRO A 113 13.02 0.80 -0.69
N MET A 114 13.68 1.32 -1.71
CA MET A 114 15.09 1.03 -1.95
C MET A 114 15.95 1.73 -0.87
N LYS A 115 17.26 1.86 -1.09
CA LYS A 115 18.10 2.71 -0.24
C LYS A 115 17.65 4.17 -0.35
N SER A 116 16.84 4.61 0.61
CA SER A 116 16.37 5.99 0.72
C SER A 116 16.69 6.59 2.09
N LYS A 117 16.92 7.90 2.11
CA LYS A 117 17.15 8.68 3.33
C LYS A 117 15.84 9.08 4.04
N THR A 118 14.74 9.10 3.28
CA THR A 118 13.41 9.50 3.75
C THR A 118 12.40 8.43 3.37
N LEU A 119 11.21 8.46 3.96
CA LEU A 119 10.15 7.58 3.47
C LEU A 119 9.76 8.04 2.05
N PRO A 120 9.86 7.19 1.01
CA PRO A 120 9.44 7.55 -0.34
C PRO A 120 7.94 7.83 -0.39
N SER A 121 7.48 8.47 -1.46
CA SER A 121 6.06 8.50 -1.80
C SER A 121 5.46 7.08 -1.77
N PRO A 122 4.34 6.83 -1.06
CA PRO A 122 3.65 5.52 -1.07
C PRO A 122 3.07 5.19 -2.45
N PHE A 123 3.12 6.16 -3.36
CA PHE A 123 2.60 6.08 -4.71
C PHE A 123 3.66 5.63 -5.70
N MET A 124 4.27 4.48 -5.42
CA MET A 124 5.31 3.87 -6.24
C MET A 124 6.63 4.68 -6.26
N GLY A 125 6.95 5.37 -5.17
CA GLY A 125 8.20 6.12 -5.02
C GLY A 125 8.21 7.47 -5.73
N ASP A 126 9.41 8.02 -5.87
CA ASP A 126 9.70 9.25 -6.60
C ASP A 126 11.08 9.17 -7.25
N ILE A 127 11.44 10.17 -8.07
CA ILE A 127 12.68 10.19 -8.85
C ILE A 127 13.95 10.01 -8.01
N ASN A 128 13.93 10.46 -6.75
CA ASN A 128 15.07 10.38 -5.84
C ASN A 128 14.97 9.19 -4.89
N ASN A 129 13.76 8.67 -4.68
CA ASN A 129 13.47 7.60 -3.75
C ASN A 129 12.71 6.46 -4.47
N PRO A 130 13.41 5.61 -5.23
CA PRO A 130 12.81 4.47 -5.88
C PRO A 130 12.24 3.46 -4.88
N VAL A 131 11.24 2.70 -5.32
CA VAL A 131 10.70 1.56 -4.61
C VAL A 131 10.94 0.27 -5.39
N ASN A 132 11.18 -0.81 -4.66
CA ASN A 132 11.18 -2.17 -5.16
C ASN A 132 9.79 -2.78 -4.97
N ILE A 133 9.22 -3.35 -6.03
CA ILE A 133 7.88 -3.93 -6.02
C ILE A 133 7.98 -5.41 -6.35
N TRP A 134 7.37 -6.23 -5.50
CA TRP A 134 7.20 -7.66 -5.71
C TRP A 134 5.77 -7.88 -6.15
N ARG A 135 5.57 -8.46 -7.33
CA ARG A 135 4.22 -8.70 -7.86
C ARG A 135 4.04 -10.17 -8.14
N TRP A 136 2.83 -10.65 -7.88
CA TRP A 136 2.34 -11.95 -8.32
C TRP A 136 0.99 -11.72 -9.00
N ALA A 137 0.72 -12.54 -10.02
CA ALA A 137 -0.59 -12.61 -10.65
C ALA A 137 -0.95 -14.10 -10.85
N ALA A 138 -2.21 -14.44 -10.57
CA ALA A 138 -2.75 -15.79 -10.68
C ALA A 138 -2.51 -16.41 -12.06
N ILE A 139 -2.52 -15.57 -13.08
CA ILE A 139 -2.34 -15.94 -14.48
C ILE A 139 -0.88 -16.26 -14.86
N VAL A 140 0.10 -15.71 -14.13
CA VAL A 140 1.54 -15.87 -14.39
C VAL A 140 2.07 -17.18 -13.83
N GLN A 141 1.48 -17.67 -12.73
CA GLN A 141 1.85 -18.95 -12.13
C GLN A 141 1.31 -20.18 -12.89
N GLN A 142 0.39 -20.00 -13.84
CA GLN A 142 -0.14 -21.12 -14.63
C GLN A 142 0.88 -21.66 -15.63
N ALA A 143 0.89 -22.98 -15.80
CA ALA A 143 1.72 -23.68 -16.77
C ALA A 143 1.22 -23.46 -18.20
N GLU A 144 -0.10 -23.45 -18.39
CA GLU A 144 -0.72 -23.14 -19.68
C GLU A 144 -0.77 -21.63 -19.90
N ARG A 145 0.01 -21.17 -20.89
CA ARG A 145 0.13 -19.75 -21.21
C ARG A 145 -0.23 -19.54 -22.67
N PHE A 146 -1.12 -18.58 -22.93
CA PHE A 146 -1.58 -18.27 -24.28
C PHE A 146 -0.75 -17.08 -24.80
N PRO A 147 0.19 -17.28 -25.76
CA PRO A 147 1.15 -16.25 -26.21
C PRO A 147 0.54 -14.96 -26.78
N LYS A 148 -0.76 -14.99 -27.08
CA LYS A 148 -1.53 -13.90 -27.70
C LYS A 148 -2.71 -13.42 -26.85
N ALA A 149 -2.86 -13.91 -25.62
CA ALA A 149 -3.97 -13.48 -24.77
C ALA A 149 -3.69 -12.08 -24.20
N TYR A 150 -4.65 -11.20 -24.41
CA TYR A 150 -4.47 -9.74 -24.42
C TYR A 150 -4.98 -9.03 -23.15
N ALA A 151 -5.35 -9.82 -22.14
CA ALA A 151 -6.11 -9.41 -20.97
C ALA A 151 -5.60 -8.12 -20.30
N ASP A 152 -4.29 -8.04 -20.04
CA ASP A 152 -3.73 -6.98 -19.17
C ASP A 152 -3.15 -5.77 -19.93
N PHE A 153 -3.13 -5.76 -21.27
CA PHE A 153 -2.43 -4.71 -22.03
C PHE A 153 -3.27 -4.18 -23.19
N TYR A 154 -3.93 -3.03 -23.02
CA TYR A 154 -4.37 -2.21 -24.16
C TYR A 154 -3.15 -1.51 -24.80
N ARG A 155 -2.23 -2.29 -25.40
CA ARG A 155 -1.21 -1.74 -26.29
C ARG A 155 -1.64 -1.92 -27.74
N GLN A 156 -1.50 -0.84 -28.51
CA GLN A 156 -1.86 -0.79 -29.93
C GLN A 156 -1.00 -1.75 -30.78
N ASP A 157 0.19 -2.13 -30.30
CA ASP A 157 1.16 -3.04 -30.93
C ASP A 157 1.13 -4.48 -30.38
N ALA A 158 0.35 -4.78 -29.35
CA ALA A 158 0.40 -6.09 -28.71
C ALA A 158 -0.14 -7.25 -29.60
N ILE A 159 -0.82 -6.98 -30.73
CA ILE A 159 -1.24 -8.00 -31.72
C ILE A 159 -0.01 -8.58 -32.41
N GLU A 160 1.04 -7.77 -32.54
CA GLU A 160 2.30 -8.12 -33.17
C GLU A 160 3.37 -8.53 -32.15
N THR A 161 3.12 -8.31 -30.85
CA THR A 161 4.10 -8.58 -29.80
C THR A 161 3.78 -9.87 -29.06
N THR A 162 4.57 -10.92 -29.26
CA THR A 162 4.52 -12.11 -28.39
C THR A 162 4.79 -11.71 -26.95
N ILE A 163 3.85 -11.97 -26.04
CA ILE A 163 4.08 -11.74 -24.61
C ILE A 163 5.17 -12.71 -24.14
N LYS A 164 6.29 -12.17 -23.69
CA LYS A 164 7.33 -12.98 -23.04
C LYS A 164 6.87 -13.33 -21.64
N PHE A 165 6.27 -14.50 -21.50
CA PHE A 165 6.01 -15.06 -20.19
C PHE A 165 7.32 -15.46 -19.52
N HIS A 166 7.43 -15.22 -18.22
CA HIS A 166 8.60 -15.57 -17.44
C HIS A 166 8.31 -16.82 -16.60
N ASP A 167 9.31 -17.67 -16.41
CA ASP A 167 9.14 -18.97 -15.74
C ASP A 167 8.86 -18.86 -14.25
N LYS A 168 9.02 -17.67 -13.66
CA LYS A 168 8.75 -17.40 -12.25
C LYS A 168 7.43 -16.68 -12.06
N ALA A 169 6.65 -17.17 -11.09
CA ALA A 169 5.39 -16.56 -10.68
C ALA A 169 5.58 -15.19 -9.99
N GLY A 170 6.73 -14.98 -9.33
CA GLY A 170 7.07 -13.72 -8.67
C GLY A 170 7.87 -12.80 -9.58
N GLU A 171 7.45 -11.55 -9.68
CA GLU A 171 8.11 -10.51 -10.47
C GLU A 171 8.86 -9.52 -9.57
N ASN A 172 10.10 -9.21 -9.95
CA ASN A 172 10.92 -8.17 -9.33
C ASN A 172 10.90 -6.89 -10.17
N LEU A 173 10.30 -5.84 -9.62
CA LEU A 173 10.04 -4.59 -10.33
C LEU A 173 10.63 -3.40 -9.57
N ILE A 174 10.84 -2.29 -10.27
CA ILE A 174 11.24 -0.99 -9.73
C ILE A 174 10.27 0.10 -10.20
N ALA A 175 10.06 1.12 -9.38
CA ALA A 175 9.37 2.33 -9.77
C ALA A 175 9.99 3.57 -9.10
N VAL A 176 9.87 4.71 -9.77
CA VAL A 176 10.28 6.05 -9.32
C VAL A 176 9.11 7.04 -9.46
N GLY A 177 7.89 6.56 -9.19
CA GLY A 177 6.62 7.27 -9.36
C GLY A 177 5.67 6.55 -10.31
N PHE A 178 4.45 7.08 -10.42
CA PHE A 178 3.42 6.55 -11.32
C PHE A 178 3.90 6.44 -12.76
N GLY A 179 3.51 5.37 -13.45
CA GLY A 179 3.82 5.16 -14.88
C GLY A 179 5.27 4.76 -15.18
N THR A 180 6.13 4.62 -14.16
CA THR A 180 7.56 4.29 -14.35
C THR A 180 7.90 2.83 -14.03
N LEU A 181 6.88 2.00 -13.77
CA LEU A 181 7.04 0.61 -13.37
C LEU A 181 7.88 -0.15 -14.41
N THR A 182 9.02 -0.66 -13.99
CA THR A 182 9.99 -1.30 -14.86
C THR A 182 10.44 -2.63 -14.27
N ARG A 183 10.60 -3.64 -15.11
CA ARG A 183 11.12 -4.95 -14.70
C ARG A 183 12.61 -4.87 -14.41
N GLN A 184 13.06 -5.47 -13.31
CA GLN A 184 14.49 -5.65 -13.02
C GLN A 184 15.08 -6.83 -13.81
N ASN A 185 16.39 -6.84 -14.05
CA ASN A 185 17.05 -7.95 -14.73
C ASN A 185 17.09 -9.20 -13.83
N ALA A 186 17.39 -9.01 -12.55
CA ALA A 186 17.36 -10.07 -11.56
C ALA A 186 15.93 -10.33 -11.10
N GLN A 187 15.37 -11.50 -11.45
CA GLN A 187 14.07 -11.98 -11.00
C GLN A 187 14.28 -13.00 -9.87
N ASP A 188 14.57 -12.54 -8.66
CA ASP A 188 14.98 -13.35 -7.51
C ASP A 188 13.85 -13.64 -6.50
N ILE A 189 12.62 -13.24 -6.82
CA ILE A 189 11.43 -13.46 -5.99
C ILE A 189 10.76 -14.77 -6.37
N GLU A 190 10.54 -15.62 -5.35
CA GLU A 190 9.66 -16.77 -5.46
C GLU A 190 8.25 -16.36 -5.02
N ALA A 191 7.23 -16.85 -5.73
CA ALA A 191 5.84 -16.66 -5.34
C ALA A 191 5.01 -17.92 -5.64
N ASN A 192 3.98 -18.16 -4.82
CA ASN A 192 3.01 -19.24 -5.01
C ASN A 192 1.65 -18.80 -4.46
N GLY A 193 0.57 -18.98 -5.22
CA GLY A 193 -0.78 -18.59 -4.83
C GLY A 193 -1.78 -19.72 -4.96
N GLU A 194 -2.61 -19.90 -3.94
CA GLU A 194 -3.69 -20.87 -3.92
C GLU A 194 -5.02 -20.18 -3.64
N TRP A 195 -6.05 -20.60 -4.38
CA TRP A 195 -7.42 -20.17 -4.16
C TRP A 195 -8.22 -21.35 -3.61
N VAL A 196 -8.82 -21.16 -2.44
CA VAL A 196 -9.65 -22.15 -1.75
C VAL A 196 -10.86 -21.44 -1.14
N ASP A 197 -12.07 -21.93 -1.44
CA ASP A 197 -13.33 -21.49 -0.83
C ASP A 197 -13.53 -19.97 -0.79
N GLY A 198 -13.35 -19.30 -1.93
CA GLY A 198 -13.58 -17.87 -2.04
C GLY A 198 -12.49 -17.00 -1.42
N ARG A 199 -11.25 -17.49 -1.36
CA ARG A 199 -10.10 -16.80 -0.78
C ARG A 199 -8.82 -17.15 -1.51
N TRP A 200 -8.07 -16.12 -1.86
CA TRP A 200 -6.67 -16.27 -2.26
C TRP A 200 -5.74 -16.28 -1.05
N SER A 201 -4.70 -17.10 -1.13
CA SER A 201 -3.55 -17.10 -0.22
C SER A 201 -2.27 -17.16 -1.02
N VAL A 202 -1.46 -16.11 -0.97
CA VAL A 202 -0.25 -15.95 -1.78
C VAL A 202 0.97 -15.81 -0.89
N VAL A 203 1.99 -16.64 -1.13
CA VAL A 203 3.29 -16.56 -0.48
C VAL A 203 4.28 -15.89 -1.41
N PHE A 204 4.98 -14.86 -0.93
CA PHE A 204 6.23 -14.35 -1.50
C PHE A 204 7.40 -14.78 -0.63
N LYS A 205 8.51 -15.17 -1.23
CA LYS A 205 9.75 -15.50 -0.52
C LYS A 205 10.96 -14.96 -1.27
N ARG A 206 11.92 -14.39 -0.53
CA ARG A 206 13.17 -13.89 -1.10
C ARG A 206 14.29 -13.87 -0.07
N LYS A 207 15.53 -13.96 -0.54
CA LYS A 207 16.72 -13.66 0.26
C LYS A 207 16.73 -12.21 0.75
N PHE A 208 17.34 -12.00 1.91
CA PHE A 208 17.58 -10.67 2.50
C PHE A 208 18.45 -9.81 1.59
N SER A 209 19.51 -10.40 1.04
CA SER A 209 20.37 -9.74 0.05
C SER A 209 19.76 -9.84 -1.34
N SER A 210 19.83 -8.73 -2.07
CA SER A 210 19.51 -8.68 -3.50
C SER A 210 20.48 -7.73 -4.20
N LYS A 211 20.77 -8.01 -5.48
CA LYS A 211 21.55 -7.10 -6.33
C LYS A 211 20.70 -5.93 -6.83
N GLU A 212 19.41 -6.17 -7.02
CA GLU A 212 18.45 -5.28 -7.68
C GLU A 212 17.14 -5.27 -6.88
N GLY A 213 17.18 -4.67 -5.69
CA GLY A 213 15.99 -4.60 -4.84
C GLY A 213 16.26 -4.11 -3.42
N ALA A 214 15.20 -4.08 -2.61
CA ALA A 214 15.31 -3.74 -1.18
C ALA A 214 16.27 -4.73 -0.49
N VAL A 215 16.96 -4.30 0.57
CA VAL A 215 17.85 -5.17 1.35
C VAL A 215 17.33 -5.28 2.77
N PHE A 216 17.08 -6.50 3.23
CA PHE A 216 16.61 -6.76 4.59
C PHE A 216 17.76 -7.12 5.51
N LYS A 217 17.52 -6.94 6.81
CA LYS A 217 18.41 -7.35 7.90
C LYS A 217 17.57 -7.63 9.13
N GLU A 218 18.04 -8.55 9.96
CA GLU A 218 17.43 -8.83 11.25
C GLU A 218 17.56 -7.61 12.20
N ASN A 219 16.63 -7.50 13.15
CA ASN A 219 16.56 -6.40 14.13
C ASN A 219 16.46 -5.03 13.46
N ALA A 220 15.57 -4.93 12.47
CA ALA A 220 15.28 -3.68 11.78
C ALA A 220 13.80 -3.55 11.42
N VAL A 221 13.40 -2.31 11.15
CA VAL A 221 12.06 -1.94 10.70
C VAL A 221 12.12 -1.53 9.24
N PHE A 222 11.15 -1.97 8.44
CA PHE A 222 11.05 -1.67 7.01
C PHE A 222 9.64 -1.15 6.68
N PRO A 223 9.52 -0.07 5.91
CA PRO A 223 8.25 0.28 5.31
C PRO A 223 7.82 -0.77 4.30
N VAL A 224 6.54 -1.13 4.31
CA VAL A 224 5.94 -2.02 3.31
C VAL A 224 4.58 -1.49 2.90
N GLY A 225 4.32 -1.39 1.60
CA GLY A 225 3.01 -1.05 1.05
C GLY A 225 2.41 -2.22 0.28
N PHE A 226 1.11 -2.17 0.00
CA PHE A 226 0.37 -3.30 -0.56
C PHE A 226 -0.49 -2.87 -1.73
N ALA A 227 -0.74 -3.80 -2.65
CA ALA A 227 -1.80 -3.67 -3.63
C ALA A 227 -2.44 -5.03 -3.94
N VAL A 228 -3.74 -5.00 -4.26
CA VAL A 228 -4.53 -6.16 -4.69
C VAL A 228 -5.37 -5.75 -5.90
N TRP A 229 -5.50 -6.65 -6.86
CA TRP A 229 -6.35 -6.53 -8.02
C TRP A 229 -7.30 -7.73 -8.06
N ASP A 230 -8.60 -7.44 -8.14
CA ASP A 230 -9.69 -8.40 -8.41
C ASP A 230 -9.97 -8.41 -9.93
N GLY A 231 -9.75 -9.58 -10.54
CA GLY A 231 -9.89 -9.79 -11.97
C GLY A 231 -11.32 -9.59 -12.48
N THR A 232 -12.30 -10.14 -11.78
CA THR A 232 -13.74 -9.96 -12.08
C THR A 232 -14.18 -8.52 -11.85
N GLY A 233 -13.58 -7.83 -10.89
CA GLY A 233 -13.69 -6.38 -10.67
C GLY A 233 -13.09 -5.52 -11.80
N LYS A 234 -12.47 -6.15 -12.82
CA LYS A 234 -11.73 -5.51 -13.91
C LYS A 234 -10.60 -4.63 -13.42
N GLU A 235 -10.02 -4.99 -12.28
CA GLU A 235 -8.88 -4.29 -11.71
C GLU A 235 -7.61 -4.69 -12.46
N ARG A 236 -6.85 -3.69 -12.91
CA ARG A 236 -5.55 -3.83 -13.59
C ARG A 236 -4.81 -2.49 -13.56
N ASP A 237 -3.49 -2.53 -13.72
CA ASP A 237 -2.63 -1.35 -13.70
C ASP A 237 -2.87 -0.47 -12.45
N GLY A 238 -3.24 0.80 -12.65
CA GLY A 238 -3.55 1.75 -11.59
C GLY A 238 -4.90 1.53 -10.90
N MET A 239 -5.82 0.77 -11.50
CA MET A 239 -7.12 0.46 -10.92
C MET A 239 -6.97 -0.73 -9.97
N LYS A 240 -6.78 -0.45 -8.68
CA LYS A 240 -6.44 -1.45 -7.68
C LYS A 240 -6.82 -1.02 -6.28
N SER A 241 -6.95 -2.00 -5.39
CA SER A 241 -7.03 -1.77 -3.95
C SER A 241 -5.61 -1.53 -3.41
N VAL A 242 -5.36 -0.39 -2.75
CA VAL A 242 -4.03 0.03 -2.27
C VAL A 242 -3.97 0.15 -0.74
N GLY A 243 -2.88 -0.33 -0.17
CA GLY A 243 -2.48 -0.11 1.22
C GLY A 243 -1.27 0.82 1.28
N PHE A 244 -1.38 1.87 2.10
CA PHE A 244 -0.29 2.82 2.36
C PHE A 244 0.84 2.17 3.17
N TRP A 245 1.93 2.92 3.41
CA TRP A 245 3.06 2.41 4.19
C TRP A 245 2.63 1.84 5.54
N GLN A 246 2.99 0.60 5.79
CA GLN A 246 2.93 -0.09 7.09
C GLN A 246 4.35 -0.44 7.53
N TRP A 247 4.51 -0.97 8.73
CA TRP A 247 5.83 -1.31 9.27
C TRP A 247 6.01 -2.82 9.41
N LEU A 248 6.95 -3.37 8.65
CA LEU A 248 7.49 -4.70 8.88
C LEU A 248 8.57 -4.63 9.95
N ILE A 249 8.45 -5.44 10.99
CA ILE A 249 9.45 -5.58 12.05
C ILE A 249 10.09 -6.96 11.94
N LEU A 250 11.39 -6.99 11.64
CA LEU A 250 12.20 -8.21 11.65
C LEU A 250 12.97 -8.31 12.97
N GLY A 251 12.79 -9.41 13.70
CA GLY A 251 13.44 -9.64 14.99
C GLY A 251 12.91 -8.74 16.11
N LYS A 252 13.82 -8.24 16.96
CA LYS A 252 13.48 -7.51 18.19
C LYS A 252 13.45 -5.99 18.03
N ALA A 253 13.39 -5.48 16.80
CA ALA A 253 13.33 -4.03 16.60
C ALA A 253 12.06 -3.43 17.20
N GLU A 254 12.22 -2.24 17.77
CA GLU A 254 11.11 -1.44 18.26
C GLU A 254 10.39 -0.77 17.10
N ALA A 255 9.09 -0.55 17.27
CA ALA A 255 8.31 0.17 16.28
C ALA A 255 8.74 1.64 16.21
N PRO A 256 8.66 2.28 15.03
CA PRO A 256 9.21 3.62 14.80
C PRO A 256 8.26 4.73 15.27
N TYR A 257 7.71 4.63 16.47
CA TYR A 257 6.69 5.55 16.97
C TYR A 257 7.24 6.94 17.30
N GLY A 258 6.50 7.98 16.88
CA GLY A 258 6.64 9.33 17.42
C GLY A 258 6.14 9.37 18.87
N LYS A 259 6.84 10.11 19.75
CA LYS A 259 6.50 10.18 21.17
C LYS A 259 5.45 11.24 21.47
N SER A 260 5.43 12.32 20.67
CA SER A 260 4.46 13.40 20.74
C SER A 260 3.41 13.34 19.62
N PRO A 261 2.24 13.97 19.78
CA PRO A 261 1.24 14.09 18.72
C PRO A 261 1.79 14.63 17.40
N ALA A 262 2.58 15.70 17.44
CA ALA A 262 3.20 16.28 16.23
C ALA A 262 4.20 15.33 15.55
N GLU A 263 4.97 14.54 16.31
CA GLU A 263 5.84 13.52 15.73
C GLU A 263 5.04 12.38 15.08
N LYS A 264 3.94 11.94 15.71
CA LYS A 264 3.00 10.99 15.10
C LYS A 264 2.39 11.58 13.82
N GLY A 265 1.98 12.84 13.85
CA GLY A 265 1.45 13.58 12.71
C GLY A 265 2.42 13.66 11.54
N LYS A 266 3.71 13.88 11.83
CA LYS A 266 4.77 13.84 10.81
C LYS A 266 4.88 12.46 10.16
N SER A 267 4.80 11.39 10.94
CA SER A 267 4.78 10.02 10.41
C SER A 267 3.55 9.75 9.55
N ILE A 268 2.38 10.25 9.96
CA ILE A 268 1.12 10.15 9.19
C ILE A 268 1.24 10.91 7.86
N PHE A 269 1.79 12.13 7.90
CA PHE A 269 2.04 12.96 6.72
C PHE A 269 2.91 12.24 5.68
N ALA A 270 3.95 11.52 6.13
CA ALA A 270 4.81 10.72 5.27
C ALA A 270 4.14 9.42 4.80
N ARG A 271 3.47 8.69 5.72
CA ARG A 271 2.82 7.40 5.46
C ARG A 271 1.76 7.48 4.35
N TYR A 272 0.93 8.51 4.40
CA TYR A 272 -0.13 8.73 3.41
C TYR A 272 0.34 9.51 2.18
N GLY A 273 1.60 9.98 2.16
CA GLY A 273 2.17 10.63 0.99
C GLY A 273 1.69 12.06 0.77
N CYS A 274 1.29 12.78 1.83
CA CYS A 274 0.83 14.16 1.73
C CYS A 274 1.91 15.07 1.10
N ALA A 275 3.18 14.78 1.39
CA ALA A 275 4.34 15.46 0.83
C ALA A 275 4.46 15.33 -0.71
N THR A 276 3.86 14.30 -1.32
CA THR A 276 3.92 14.11 -2.78
C THR A 276 3.25 15.27 -3.52
N CYS A 277 2.22 15.87 -2.93
CA CYS A 277 1.52 17.02 -3.50
C CYS A 277 1.91 18.33 -2.79
N HIS A 278 2.00 18.31 -1.45
CA HIS A 278 2.25 19.52 -0.66
C HIS A 278 3.73 19.79 -0.42
N GLY A 279 4.64 19.02 -1.01
CA GLY A 279 6.08 19.16 -0.84
C GLY A 279 6.60 18.69 0.54
N PRO A 280 7.93 18.57 0.68
CA PRO A 280 8.56 18.25 1.96
C PRO A 280 8.18 19.28 3.04
N ASP A 281 7.76 18.79 4.21
CA ASP A 281 7.27 19.61 5.33
C ASP A 281 6.18 20.61 4.92
N GLY A 282 5.36 20.31 3.91
CA GLY A 282 4.22 21.14 3.51
C GLY A 282 4.57 22.43 2.75
N LYS A 283 5.80 22.58 2.26
CA LYS A 283 6.29 23.84 1.65
C LYS A 283 5.78 24.13 0.23
N GLY A 284 5.02 23.24 -0.38
CA GLY A 284 4.49 23.38 -1.73
C GLY A 284 5.53 23.17 -2.82
N GLY A 285 5.36 23.87 -3.96
CA GLY A 285 6.27 23.82 -5.10
C GLY A 285 5.91 22.81 -6.19
N VAL A 286 4.81 22.06 -6.02
CA VAL A 286 4.27 21.17 -7.07
C VAL A 286 3.36 21.99 -7.98
N LYS A 287 3.65 21.99 -9.29
CA LYS A 287 2.83 22.70 -10.29
C LYS A 287 1.46 22.05 -10.44
N ASN A 288 0.43 22.89 -10.50
CA ASN A 288 -0.94 22.48 -10.81
C ASN A 288 -1.51 23.42 -11.88
N PRO A 289 -1.23 23.14 -13.17
CA PRO A 289 -1.68 23.98 -14.28
C PRO A 289 -3.18 24.24 -14.23
N ASN A 290 -3.61 25.41 -14.70
CA ASN A 290 -5.00 25.89 -14.70
C ASN A 290 -5.62 26.14 -13.32
N SER A 291 -4.92 25.90 -12.20
CA SER A 291 -5.43 26.26 -10.86
C SER A 291 -5.12 27.72 -10.52
N GLN A 292 -5.94 28.33 -9.67
CA GLN A 292 -5.60 29.63 -9.08
C GLN A 292 -4.24 29.57 -8.36
N GLY A 293 -3.27 30.38 -8.81
CA GLY A 293 -1.89 30.36 -8.32
C GLY A 293 -0.96 29.35 -8.98
N GLY A 294 -1.47 28.47 -9.86
CA GLY A 294 -0.69 27.56 -10.71
C GLY A 294 0.07 26.46 -9.96
N GLU A 295 -0.15 26.29 -8.66
CA GLU A 295 0.57 25.37 -7.78
C GLU A 295 -0.36 24.71 -6.77
N ILE A 296 0.05 23.52 -6.29
CA ILE A 296 -0.55 22.91 -5.12
C ILE A 296 -0.19 23.79 -3.90
N PRO A 297 -1.16 24.21 -3.09
CA PRO A 297 -0.91 25.11 -1.97
C PRO A 297 0.11 24.54 -0.97
N ARG A 298 0.99 25.42 -0.48
CA ARG A 298 1.76 25.17 0.73
C ARG A 298 0.83 25.13 1.94
N ILE A 299 1.14 24.27 2.89
CA ILE A 299 0.36 24.02 4.11
C ILE A 299 1.19 24.10 5.39
N ASP A 300 2.45 24.55 5.28
CA ASP A 300 3.33 24.82 6.42
C ASP A 300 2.98 26.11 7.18
N ARG A 301 1.95 26.85 6.72
CA ARG A 301 1.47 28.11 7.31
C ARG A 301 -0.02 28.11 7.63
N VAL A 302 -0.68 26.94 7.66
CA VAL A 302 -2.13 26.86 7.92
C VAL A 302 -2.55 27.52 9.24
N ALA A 303 -1.66 27.53 10.23
CA ALA A 303 -1.90 28.15 11.53
C ALA A 303 -2.05 29.68 11.50
N GLU A 304 -1.72 30.37 10.39
CA GLU A 304 -1.88 31.82 10.27
C GLU A 304 -3.31 32.25 9.95
N GLY A 305 -4.11 31.37 9.33
CA GLY A 305 -5.40 31.76 8.75
C GLY A 305 -6.51 30.73 8.83
N PHE A 306 -6.26 29.55 9.40
CA PHE A 306 -7.25 28.49 9.56
C PHE A 306 -7.34 28.04 11.01
N THR A 307 -8.55 27.70 11.44
CA THR A 307 -8.80 26.92 12.65
C THR A 307 -8.49 25.45 12.42
N GLU A 308 -8.22 24.70 13.49
CA GLU A 308 -8.02 23.24 13.39
C GLU A 308 -9.21 22.53 12.74
N GLU A 309 -10.44 22.93 13.08
CA GLU A 309 -11.66 22.32 12.54
C GLU A 309 -11.83 22.56 11.04
N GLU A 310 -11.44 23.74 10.54
CA GLU A 310 -11.42 24.01 9.10
C GLU A 310 -10.40 23.13 8.38
N VAL A 311 -9.20 22.97 8.95
CA VAL A 311 -8.16 22.09 8.39
C VAL A 311 -8.62 20.63 8.39
N LYS A 312 -9.19 20.16 9.51
CA LYS A 312 -9.78 18.80 9.60
C LYS A 312 -10.82 18.58 8.52
N LYS A 313 -11.75 19.53 8.33
CA LYS A 313 -12.78 19.44 7.31
C LYS A 313 -12.20 19.33 5.90
N VAL A 314 -11.21 20.16 5.56
CA VAL A 314 -10.54 20.10 4.25
C VAL A 314 -9.85 18.75 4.03
N ILE A 315 -9.18 18.20 5.05
CA ILE A 315 -8.55 16.87 4.94
C ILE A 315 -9.61 15.78 4.74
N MET A 316 -10.69 15.82 5.50
CA MET A 316 -11.72 14.78 5.47
C MET A 316 -12.52 14.78 4.16
N ASP A 317 -12.91 15.96 3.68
CA ASP A 317 -13.73 16.11 2.48
C ASP A 317 -12.89 16.19 1.18
N GLY A 318 -11.60 16.47 1.28
CA GLY A 318 -10.77 16.80 0.14
C GLY A 318 -11.10 18.19 -0.42
N ARG A 319 -10.45 18.55 -1.53
CA ARG A 319 -10.65 19.86 -2.16
C ARG A 319 -10.34 19.83 -3.64
N ILE A 320 -11.33 20.23 -4.44
CA ILE A 320 -11.14 20.51 -5.88
C ILE A 320 -10.62 21.96 -6.00
N PRO A 321 -9.48 22.19 -6.67
CA PRO A 321 -8.96 23.53 -6.87
C PRO A 321 -9.88 24.34 -7.79
N VAL A 322 -9.96 25.64 -7.52
CA VAL A 322 -10.69 26.58 -8.38
C VAL A 322 -9.85 26.82 -9.63
N PRO A 323 -10.42 26.71 -10.85
CA PRO A 323 -9.73 27.09 -12.07
C PRO A 323 -9.36 28.57 -12.09
N GLU A 324 -8.25 28.90 -12.75
CA GLU A 324 -7.85 30.29 -13.00
C GLU A 324 -8.83 31.01 -13.93
N ASP A 325 -9.29 30.33 -14.98
CA ASP A 325 -10.38 30.76 -15.86
C ASP A 325 -11.55 29.78 -15.71
N ALA A 326 -12.74 30.32 -15.43
CA ALA A 326 -13.98 29.54 -15.29
C ALA A 326 -14.35 28.72 -16.54
N LYS A 327 -13.80 29.06 -17.70
CA LYS A 327 -13.99 28.33 -18.97
C LYS A 327 -12.86 27.33 -19.27
N ALA A 328 -11.76 27.36 -18.52
CA ALA A 328 -10.66 26.43 -18.70
C ALA A 328 -11.03 25.03 -18.17
N PRO A 329 -10.36 23.96 -18.65
CA PRO A 329 -10.45 22.65 -18.04
C PRO A 329 -10.07 22.70 -16.56
N LEU A 330 -10.67 21.81 -15.75
CA LEU A 330 -10.29 21.67 -14.34
C LEU A 330 -8.79 21.39 -14.21
N PRO A 331 -8.15 21.88 -13.13
CA PRO A 331 -6.76 21.55 -12.84
C PRO A 331 -6.58 20.03 -12.71
N PRO A 332 -5.44 19.49 -13.17
CA PRO A 332 -5.23 18.04 -13.24
C PRO A 332 -5.10 17.37 -11.87
N PHE A 333 -4.76 18.13 -10.81
CA PHE A 333 -4.62 17.60 -9.46
C PHE A 333 -5.60 18.24 -8.49
N TRP A 334 -6.24 17.41 -7.66
CA TRP A 334 -7.07 17.81 -6.53
C TRP A 334 -6.66 17.06 -5.27
N MET A 335 -7.07 17.57 -4.11
CA MET A 335 -6.86 16.88 -2.85
C MET A 335 -7.97 15.84 -2.65
N ASN A 336 -7.59 14.58 -2.47
CA ASN A 336 -8.53 13.49 -2.18
C ASN A 336 -9.20 13.65 -0.81
N ALA A 337 -10.39 13.07 -0.68
CA ALA A 337 -11.08 12.96 0.59
C ALA A 337 -10.45 11.83 1.45
N TRP A 338 -9.98 12.17 2.65
CA TRP A 338 -9.31 11.21 3.53
C TRP A 338 -10.23 10.58 4.59
N LYS A 339 -11.50 10.97 4.65
CA LYS A 339 -12.49 10.46 5.62
C LYS A 339 -12.72 8.96 5.64
N SER A 340 -12.37 8.29 4.54
CA SER A 340 -12.51 6.83 4.44
C SER A 340 -11.23 6.08 4.81
N VAL A 341 -10.15 6.80 5.08
CA VAL A 341 -8.79 6.27 5.27
C VAL A 341 -8.24 6.63 6.65
N LEU A 342 -8.33 7.90 7.06
CA LEU A 342 -7.81 8.35 8.37
C LEU A 342 -8.77 8.00 9.50
N SER A 343 -8.22 7.71 10.68
CA SER A 343 -8.97 7.72 11.94
C SER A 343 -8.99 9.12 12.56
N GLU A 344 -9.89 9.34 13.51
CA GLU A 344 -9.96 10.60 14.25
C GLU A 344 -8.65 10.91 15.01
N GLU A 345 -8.00 9.89 15.59
CA GLU A 345 -6.69 10.07 16.23
C GLU A 345 -5.60 10.43 15.22
N GLU A 346 -5.57 9.76 14.06
CA GLU A 346 -4.62 10.09 13.00
C GLU A 346 -4.84 11.51 12.46
N LEU A 347 -6.10 11.91 12.27
CA LEU A 347 -6.47 13.25 11.82
C LEU A 347 -6.01 14.32 12.83
N HIS A 348 -6.27 14.11 14.12
CA HIS A 348 -5.85 15.02 15.18
C HIS A 348 -4.32 15.19 15.17
N ASN A 349 -3.57 14.09 15.22
CA ASN A 349 -2.10 14.13 15.21
C ASN A 349 -1.56 14.81 13.95
N LEU A 350 -2.17 14.55 12.78
CA LEU A 350 -1.79 15.18 11.52
C LEU A 350 -1.97 16.70 11.56
N VAL A 351 -3.09 17.17 12.10
CA VAL A 351 -3.36 18.61 12.26
C VAL A 351 -2.39 19.25 13.24
N ASP A 352 -2.08 18.59 14.37
CA ASP A 352 -1.06 19.06 15.31
C ASP A 352 0.29 19.26 14.63
N TYR A 353 0.69 18.31 13.77
CA TYR A 353 1.90 18.46 12.98
C TYR A 353 1.83 19.66 12.04
N LEU A 354 0.74 19.83 11.28
CA LEU A 354 0.60 20.96 10.36
C LEU A 354 0.65 22.32 11.09
N PHE A 355 0.03 22.42 12.27
CA PHE A 355 0.11 23.63 13.08
C PHE A 355 1.51 23.86 13.68
N SER A 356 2.26 22.79 13.93
CA SER A 356 3.66 22.88 14.39
C SER A 356 4.63 23.36 13.31
N LEU A 357 4.25 23.32 12.02
CA LEU A 357 5.11 23.70 10.90
C LEU A 357 5.32 25.21 10.79
N LEU A 358 4.45 26.02 11.41
CA LEU A 358 4.54 27.47 11.32
C LEU A 358 5.94 27.94 11.78
N PRO A 359 6.72 28.61 10.92
CA PRO A 359 8.06 29.04 11.29
C PRO A 359 8.04 29.95 12.52
N LYS A 360 8.73 29.54 13.60
CA LYS A 360 8.85 30.37 14.79
C LYS A 360 9.73 31.59 14.48
N GLY A 361 9.12 32.77 14.46
CA GLY A 361 9.84 34.04 14.43
C GLY A 361 10.35 34.46 13.05
N LYS A 362 9.45 34.74 12.11
CA LYS A 362 9.48 35.98 11.33
C LYS A 362 8.03 36.38 11.08
N LYS A 363 7.57 37.44 11.75
CA LYS A 363 6.48 38.23 11.18
C LYS A 363 7.02 38.69 9.83
N GLU A 364 6.50 38.16 8.73
CA GLU A 364 6.67 38.84 7.45
C GLU A 364 5.88 40.14 7.58
N GLU A 365 6.61 41.25 7.60
CA GLU A 365 6.03 42.57 7.37
C GLU A 365 5.43 42.53 5.96
N TRP A 366 4.11 42.69 5.90
CA TRP A 366 3.32 42.75 4.69
C TRP A 366 3.52 44.07 3.95
#